data_AF-A0A7J5VWE2-F1
#
_entry.id   AF-A0A7J5VWE2-F1
#
_cell.length_a   1.000
_cell.length_b   1.000
_cell.length_c   1.000
_cell.angle_alpha   90.00
_cell.angle_beta   90.00
_cell.angle_gamma   90.00
#
_symmetry.space_group_name_H-M   'P 1'
#
loop_
_entity.id
_entity.type
_entity.pdbx_description
1 polymer ?
#
loop_
_entity_poly.entity_id
_entity_poly.type
_entity_poly.pdbx_seq_one_letter_code
_entity_poly.pdbx_strand_id
1 'polypeptide(L)'
;MILSFSKPEFKERILSGTKKHTIRLDAANRWKMGMMIQLWMHNPRNVKKNPHQFETKQCVSIQRIDIVRVDDYLEHTWVFIDGILLNEDQVQQLAWNDGFDSLVDFWMWFEGGFKGKIIHWTDLKY
;
A
#
# COMPACT_ATOMS: atom_id res chain seq x y z
N MET A 1 -13.15 7.93 3.49
CA MET A 1 -11.74 8.38 3.36
C MET A 1 -11.31 8.14 1.92
N ILE A 2 -10.52 9.03 1.33
CA ILE A 2 -10.10 8.91 -0.08
C ILE A 2 -8.72 8.24 -0.17
N LEU A 3 -8.59 7.28 -1.08
CA LEU A 3 -7.30 6.80 -1.59
C LEU A 3 -7.25 7.06 -3.08
N SER A 4 -6.29 7.89 -3.50
CA SER A 4 -6.05 8.18 -4.91
C SER A 4 -4.89 7.36 -5.48
N PHE A 5 -5.03 6.92 -6.72
CA PHE A 5 -4.00 6.22 -7.49
C PHE A 5 -3.72 6.97 -8.79
N SER A 6 -2.46 7.06 -9.20
CA SER A 6 -2.06 7.79 -10.41
C SER A 6 -1.91 6.90 -11.65
N LYS A 7 -1.75 5.59 -11.44
CA LYS A 7 -1.47 4.58 -12.46
C LYS A 7 -2.73 3.74 -12.74
N PRO A 8 -3.22 3.64 -14.00
CA PRO A 8 -4.40 2.86 -14.35
C PRO A 8 -4.31 1.38 -13.93
N GLU A 9 -3.10 0.81 -13.96
CA GLU A 9 -2.82 -0.59 -13.62
C GLU A 9 -3.23 -0.89 -12.17
N PHE A 10 -3.10 0.07 -11.26
CA PHE A 10 -3.59 -0.11 -9.89
C PHE A 10 -5.11 -0.19 -9.82
N LYS A 11 -5.84 0.60 -10.62
CA LYS A 11 -7.30 0.51 -10.69
C LYS A 11 -7.72 -0.87 -11.20
N GLU A 12 -7.11 -1.34 -12.27
CA GLU A 12 -7.38 -2.66 -12.83
C GLU A 12 -7.11 -3.78 -11.82
N ARG A 13 -5.95 -3.75 -11.14
CA ARG A 13 -5.59 -4.73 -10.11
C ARG A 13 -6.50 -4.70 -8.89
N ILE A 14 -7.06 -3.54 -8.53
CA ILE A 14 -8.03 -3.45 -7.43
C ILE A 14 -9.37 -4.04 -7.85
N LEU A 15 -9.82 -3.78 -9.08
CA LEU A 15 -11.07 -4.29 -9.62
C LEU A 15 -11.02 -5.81 -9.89
N SER A 16 -9.89 -6.34 -10.34
CA SER A 16 -9.65 -7.79 -10.48
C SER A 16 -9.48 -8.50 -9.13
N GLY A 17 -9.25 -7.74 -8.06
CA GLY A 17 -8.97 -8.26 -6.73
C GLY A 17 -7.53 -8.77 -6.55
N THR A 18 -6.61 -8.52 -7.48
CA THR A 18 -5.19 -8.86 -7.33
C THR A 18 -4.51 -7.98 -6.27
N LYS A 19 -4.79 -6.68 -6.27
CA LYS A 19 -4.29 -5.73 -5.26
C LYS A 19 -5.18 -5.78 -4.01
N LYS A 20 -4.63 -6.29 -2.91
CA LYS A 20 -5.37 -6.64 -1.67
C LYS A 20 -5.40 -5.54 -0.62
N HIS A 21 -4.42 -4.64 -0.65
CA HIS A 21 -4.26 -3.57 0.32
C HIS A 21 -3.42 -2.43 -0.29
N THR A 22 -3.12 -1.41 0.52
CA THR A 22 -2.05 -0.49 0.15
C THR A 22 -1.23 0.06 1.31
N ILE A 23 0.06 0.31 1.06
CA ILE A 23 0.98 0.95 1.99
C ILE A 23 0.86 2.48 1.88
N ARG A 24 0.62 3.15 3.01
CA ARG A 24 0.43 4.61 3.07
C ARG A 24 1.03 5.21 4.33
N LEU A 25 1.55 6.43 4.16
CA LEU A 25 1.87 7.29 5.29
C LEU A 25 0.55 7.73 5.94
N ASP A 26 0.46 7.62 7.26
CA ASP A 26 -0.69 8.08 8.04
C ASP A 26 -0.22 8.81 9.30
N ALA A 27 0.59 9.86 9.13
CA ALA A 27 1.16 10.64 10.22
C ALA A 27 0.07 11.22 11.16
N ALA A 28 -1.10 11.56 10.62
CA ALA A 28 -2.24 12.07 11.39
C ALA A 28 -3.15 10.97 11.98
N ASN A 29 -2.78 9.69 11.86
CA ASN A 29 -3.49 8.52 12.41
C ASN A 29 -5.00 8.52 12.08
N ARG A 30 -5.36 8.84 10.83
CA ARG A 30 -6.76 9.04 10.43
C ARG A 30 -7.48 7.75 10.06
N TRP A 31 -6.75 6.72 9.68
CA TRP A 31 -7.32 5.44 9.28
C TRP A 31 -7.77 4.61 10.48
N LYS A 32 -9.00 4.09 10.40
CA LYS A 32 -9.61 3.19 11.38
C LYS A 32 -10.34 2.05 10.66
N MET A 33 -10.39 0.88 11.30
CA MET A 33 -11.22 -0.24 10.85
C MET A 33 -12.69 0.18 10.71
N GLY A 34 -13.37 -0.40 9.74
CA GLY A 34 -14.78 -0.11 9.42
C GLY A 34 -15.00 1.14 8.56
N MET A 35 -14.00 1.99 8.37
CA MET A 35 -14.14 3.20 7.55
C MET A 35 -14.35 2.86 6.07
N MET A 36 -15.28 3.55 5.41
CA MET A 36 -15.43 3.47 3.96
C MET A 36 -14.24 4.14 3.24
N ILE A 37 -13.70 3.43 2.26
CA ILE A 37 -12.63 3.83 1.35
C ILE A 37 -13.29 4.20 0.02
N GLN A 38 -13.15 5.46 -0.38
CA GLN A 38 -13.45 5.90 -1.73
C GLN A 38 -12.16 5.78 -2.54
N LEU A 39 -12.14 4.90 -3.53
CA LEU A 39 -10.99 4.66 -4.39
C LEU A 39 -11.10 5.53 -5.64
N TRP A 40 -10.08 6.36 -5.86
CA TRP A 40 -10.09 7.39 -6.89
C TRP A 40 -8.93 7.22 -7.87
N MET A 41 -9.21 7.42 -9.15
CA MET A 41 -8.16 7.74 -10.11
C MET A 41 -7.83 9.21 -9.97
N HIS A 42 -6.55 9.48 -9.77
CA HIS A 42 -5.99 10.79 -9.47
C HIS A 42 -6.60 11.46 -8.23
N ASN A 43 -6.03 12.60 -7.83
CA ASN A 43 -6.54 13.37 -6.71
C ASN A 43 -7.80 14.15 -7.16
N PRO A 44 -8.94 14.09 -6.43
CA PRO A 44 -10.15 14.86 -6.77
C PRO A 44 -9.94 16.36 -6.97
N ARG A 45 -8.92 16.93 -6.32
CA ARG A 45 -8.57 18.36 -6.44
C ARG A 45 -7.81 18.69 -7.73
N ASN A 46 -7.29 17.70 -8.44
CA ASN A 46 -6.55 17.89 -9.68
C ASN A 46 -7.43 17.60 -10.91
N VAL A 47 -8.39 18.50 -11.18
CA VAL A 47 -9.40 18.35 -12.24
C VAL A 47 -8.82 18.13 -13.64
N LYS A 48 -7.61 18.63 -13.91
CA LYS A 48 -6.91 18.47 -15.20
C LYS A 48 -6.56 17.00 -15.51
N LYS A 49 -6.51 16.14 -14.50
CA LYS A 49 -6.22 14.70 -14.63
C LYS A 49 -7.49 13.85 -14.76
N ASN A 50 -8.66 14.46 -14.99
CA ASN A 50 -9.95 13.77 -15.05
C ASN A 50 -10.18 12.82 -13.83
N PRO A 51 -10.08 13.35 -12.60
CA PRO A 51 -10.19 12.52 -11.42
C PRO A 51 -11.61 12.00 -11.27
N HIS A 52 -11.74 10.71 -10.97
CA HIS A 52 -13.04 10.08 -10.77
C HIS A 52 -12.93 8.95 -9.75
N GLN A 53 -13.99 8.77 -8.96
CA GLN A 53 -14.15 7.59 -8.13
C GLN A 53 -14.44 6.39 -9.03
N PHE A 54 -13.79 5.26 -8.78
CA PHE A 54 -14.04 4.04 -9.54
C PHE A 54 -14.54 2.87 -8.69
N GLU A 55 -14.42 2.96 -7.36
CA GLU A 55 -14.90 1.92 -6.45
C GLU A 55 -15.09 2.47 -5.03
N THR A 56 -15.91 1.80 -4.24
CA THR A 56 -15.99 1.96 -2.78
C THR A 56 -15.69 0.63 -2.09
N LYS A 57 -14.80 0.63 -1.11
CA LYS A 57 -14.52 -0.54 -0.25
C LYS A 57 -14.61 -0.17 1.23
N GLN A 58 -14.54 -1.15 2.12
CA GLN A 58 -14.40 -0.91 3.56
C GLN A 58 -12.98 -1.23 4.00
N CYS A 59 -12.43 -0.42 4.91
CA CYS A 59 -11.18 -0.75 5.59
C CYS A 59 -11.46 -1.88 6.59
N VAL A 60 -10.99 -3.08 6.27
CA VAL A 60 -11.21 -4.30 7.06
C VAL A 60 -10.20 -4.39 8.19
N SER A 61 -8.93 -4.10 7.91
CA SER A 61 -7.85 -4.09 8.91
C SER A 61 -6.78 -3.07 8.59
N ILE A 62 -5.95 -2.81 9.60
CA ILE A 62 -4.79 -1.94 9.53
C ILE A 62 -3.64 -2.66 10.22
N GLN A 63 -2.47 -2.70 9.58
CA GLN A 63 -1.22 -3.16 10.19
C GLN A 63 -0.18 -2.05 10.11
N ARG A 64 0.71 -1.96 11.10
CA ARG A 64 1.90 -1.09 11.03
C ARG A 64 2.94 -1.74 10.14
N ILE A 65 3.63 -0.91 9.36
CA ILE A 65 4.77 -1.34 8.56
C ILE A 65 5.97 -0.44 8.84
N ASP A 66 7.12 -1.06 9.06
CA ASP A 66 8.41 -0.42 9.17
C ASP A 66 9.37 -1.08 8.17
N ILE A 67 9.83 -0.30 7.18
CA ILE A 67 10.89 -0.69 6.24
C ILE A 67 12.15 0.02 6.71
N VAL A 68 13.09 -0.74 7.26
CA VAL A 68 14.37 -0.25 7.78
C VAL A 68 15.44 -0.53 6.75
N ARG A 69 16.13 0.52 6.31
CA ARG A 69 17.34 0.42 5.48
C ARG A 69 18.48 1.12 6.19
N VAL A 70 19.60 0.43 6.32
CA VAL A 70 20.82 0.97 6.94
C VAL A 70 21.78 1.51 5.90
N ASP A 71 21.78 0.93 4.71
CA ASP A 71 22.53 1.37 3.53
C ASP A 71 21.81 0.94 2.24
N ASP A 72 22.51 1.07 1.11
CA ASP A 72 21.97 0.77 -0.23
C ASP A 72 21.85 -0.74 -0.52
N TYR A 73 22.42 -1.61 0.33
CA TYR A 73 22.39 -3.05 0.12
C TYR A 73 21.06 -3.67 0.56
N LEU A 74 20.47 -4.50 -0.30
CA LEU A 74 19.20 -5.17 -0.03
C LEU A 74 19.26 -6.14 1.14
N GLU A 75 20.41 -6.78 1.38
CA GLU A 75 20.65 -7.65 2.53
C GLU A 75 20.61 -6.91 3.88
N HIS A 76 20.75 -5.59 3.87
CA HIS A 76 20.60 -4.72 5.04
C HIS A 76 19.25 -3.97 5.06
N THR A 77 18.26 -4.54 4.38
CA THR A 77 16.89 -4.04 4.36
C THR A 77 15.95 -5.02 5.06
N TRP A 78 15.22 -4.53 6.06
CA TRP A 78 14.28 -5.33 6.84
C TRP A 78 12.88 -4.74 6.77
N VAL A 79 11.88 -5.60 6.61
CA VAL A 79 10.46 -5.22 6.62
C VAL A 79 9.81 -5.85 7.84
N PHE A 80 9.27 -5.00 8.71
CA PHE A 80 8.50 -5.42 9.86
C PHE A 80 7.04 -5.09 9.64
N ILE A 81 6.16 -6.04 9.96
CA ILE A 81 4.72 -5.80 10.06
C ILE A 81 4.28 -6.07 11.49
N ASP A 82 3.67 -5.07 12.12
CA ASP A 82 3.30 -5.10 13.54
C ASP A 82 4.47 -5.53 14.47
N GLY A 83 5.72 -5.22 14.07
CA GLY A 83 6.94 -5.56 14.79
C GLY A 83 7.52 -6.95 14.47
N ILE A 84 6.87 -7.74 13.62
CA ILE A 84 7.33 -9.06 13.19
C ILE A 84 8.14 -8.92 11.90
N LEU A 85 9.36 -9.45 11.88
CA LEU A 85 10.22 -9.47 10.71
C LEU A 85 9.67 -10.44 9.65
N LEU A 86 9.52 -9.96 8.41
CA LEU A 86 9.15 -10.79 7.27
C LEU A 86 10.37 -11.46 6.65
N ASN A 87 10.17 -12.67 6.11
CA ASN A 87 11.11 -13.31 5.20
C ASN A 87 10.92 -12.82 3.75
N GLU A 88 11.82 -13.20 2.84
CA GLU A 88 11.83 -12.74 1.45
C GLU A 88 10.52 -13.06 0.70
N ASP A 89 9.99 -14.28 0.83
CA ASP A 89 8.73 -14.69 0.21
C ASP A 89 7.55 -13.83 0.70
N GLN A 90 7.52 -13.52 2.00
CA GLN A 90 6.50 -12.66 2.58
C GLN A 90 6.62 -11.22 2.08
N VAL A 91 7.84 -10.69 1.92
CA VAL A 91 8.03 -9.35 1.32
C VAL A 91 7.59 -9.35 -0.14
N GLN A 92 7.92 -10.39 -0.91
CA GLN A 92 7.47 -10.51 -2.29
C GLN A 92 5.95 -10.53 -2.40
N GLN A 93 5.28 -11.31 -1.54
CA GLN A 93 3.82 -11.31 -1.46
C GLN A 93 3.26 -9.95 -1.04
N LEU A 94 3.87 -9.27 -0.08
CA LEU A 94 3.47 -7.93 0.34
C LEU A 94 3.52 -6.95 -0.84
N ALA A 95 4.62 -6.94 -1.60
CA ALA A 95 4.82 -6.07 -2.76
C ALA A 95 3.78 -6.33 -3.86
N TRP A 96 3.57 -7.59 -4.23
CA TRP A 96 2.57 -7.97 -5.23
C TRP A 96 1.14 -7.61 -4.80
N ASN A 97 0.82 -7.77 -3.52
CA ASN A 97 -0.49 -7.42 -2.98
C ASN A 97 -0.70 -5.91 -2.82
N ASP A 98 0.38 -5.10 -2.72
CA ASP A 98 0.34 -3.64 -2.92
C ASP A 98 0.40 -3.26 -4.42
N GLY A 99 0.39 -4.25 -5.31
CA GLY A 99 0.24 -4.07 -6.75
C GLY A 99 1.54 -3.69 -7.47
N PHE A 100 2.71 -3.92 -6.90
CA PHE A 100 3.97 -3.83 -7.63
C PHE A 100 4.12 -5.03 -8.58
N ASP A 101 4.76 -4.81 -9.73
CA ASP A 101 5.06 -5.85 -10.71
C ASP A 101 6.32 -6.65 -10.35
N SER A 102 7.28 -5.98 -9.72
CA SER A 102 8.53 -6.58 -9.30
C SER A 102 8.91 -6.15 -7.89
N LEU A 103 9.71 -6.98 -7.22
CA LEU A 103 10.28 -6.66 -5.93
C LEU A 103 11.31 -5.51 -6.04
N VAL A 104 11.95 -5.35 -7.21
CA VAL A 104 12.86 -4.23 -7.49
C VAL A 104 12.12 -2.90 -7.47
N ASP A 105 10.96 -2.79 -8.12
CA ASP A 105 10.15 -1.56 -8.12
C ASP A 105 9.68 -1.19 -6.70
N PHE A 106 9.36 -2.20 -5.89
CA PHE A 106 9.01 -2.01 -4.48
C PHE A 106 10.19 -1.41 -3.70
N TRP A 107 11.39 -1.96 -3.87
CA TRP A 107 12.58 -1.45 -3.20
C TRP A 107 13.00 -0.06 -3.64
N MET A 108 12.89 0.25 -4.93
CA MET A 108 13.14 1.59 -5.45
C MET A 108 12.13 2.60 -4.90
N TRP A 109 10.86 2.21 -4.77
CA TRP A 109 9.83 3.06 -4.20
C TRP A 109 10.08 3.39 -2.71
N PHE A 110 10.65 2.45 -1.97
CA PHE A 110 10.97 2.59 -0.54
C PHE A 110 12.49 2.67 -0.28
N GLU A 111 13.24 3.30 -1.18
CA GLU A 111 14.71 3.41 -1.09
C GLU A 111 15.19 4.13 0.18
N GLY A 112 14.42 5.09 0.69
CA GLY A 112 14.74 5.81 1.93
C GLY A 112 14.28 5.13 3.22
N GLY A 113 13.84 3.86 3.14
CA GLY A 113 13.06 3.24 4.20
C GLY A 113 11.66 3.86 4.31
N PHE A 114 10.85 3.34 5.23
CA PHE A 114 9.46 3.77 5.36
C PHE A 114 8.87 3.43 6.73
N LYS A 115 8.00 4.30 7.25
CA LYS A 115 7.15 4.00 8.40
C LYS A 115 5.73 4.45 8.13
N GLY A 116 4.77 3.55 8.32
CA GLY A 116 3.39 3.88 8.05
C GLY A 116 2.44 2.74 8.35
N LYS A 117 1.41 2.61 7.50
CA LYS A 117 0.35 1.63 7.66
C LYS A 117 0.08 0.89 6.36
N ILE A 118 -0.29 -0.36 6.51
CA ILE A 118 -0.97 -1.14 5.49
C ILE A 118 -2.47 -0.99 5.74
N ILE A 119 -3.20 -0.53 4.73
CA ILE A 119 -4.66 -0.34 4.78
C ILE A 119 -5.29 -1.46 3.97
N HIS A 120 -5.96 -2.38 4.65
CA HIS A 120 -6.55 -3.56 4.03
C HIS A 120 -8.03 -3.31 3.73
N TRP A 121 -8.46 -3.78 2.56
CA TRP A 121 -9.87 -3.92 2.19
C TRP A 121 -10.24 -5.38 1.89
N THR A 122 -9.41 -6.30 2.36
CA THR A 122 -9.58 -7.75 2.33
C THR A 122 -9.18 -8.30 3.70
N ASP A 123 -9.50 -9.56 3.97
CA ASP A 123 -9.16 -10.21 5.26
C ASP A 123 -7.70 -10.63 5.38
N LEU A 124 -6.89 -10.46 4.32
CA LEU A 124 -5.46 -10.79 4.33
C LEU A 124 -4.73 -9.96 5.39
N LYS A 125 -3.89 -10.61 6.17
CA LYS A 125 -2.92 -10.00 7.08
C LYS A 125 -1.58 -10.72 6.94
N TYR A 126 -0.52 -10.02 7.29
CA TYR A 126 0.85 -10.53 7.30
C TYR A 126 1.32 -10.79 8.72
#